data_AF-A0A1Z5LAQ4-F1
#
_entry.id   AF-A0A1Z5LAQ4-F1
#
_cell.length_a   1.000
_cell.length_b   1.000
_cell.length_c   1.000
_cell.angle_alpha   90.00
_cell.angle_beta   90.00
_cell.angle_gamma   90.00
#
_symmetry.space_group_name_H-M   'P 1'
#
loop_
_entity.id
_entity.type
_entity.pdbx_description
1 polymer ?
#
loop_
_entity_poly.entity_id
_entity_poly.type
_entity_poly.pdbx_seq_one_letter_code
_entity_poly.pdbx_strand_id
1 'polypeptide(L)'
;MRKVLALWMSEVCEEQGCEDIVFPCAMNYLDRYLARTSVKKSQLQLLGAVCLLMASKMRQCRPVAVESLVYYTDYSVTAEEIRAWEILVLSKLNWDMASILPNDFVDHLICWLGVTRDMNTVRRHAN
;
A
#
# COMPACT_ATOMS: atom_id res chain seq x y z
N MET A 1 -2.84 -10.62 13.29
CA MET A 1 -2.44 -9.19 13.25
C MET A 1 -2.36 -8.64 11.84
N ARG A 2 -1.86 -9.40 10.84
CA ARG A 2 -1.87 -9.00 9.42
C ARG A 2 -3.24 -8.50 8.94
N LYS A 3 -4.32 -9.24 9.23
CA LYS A 3 -5.70 -8.82 8.87
C LYS A 3 -6.09 -7.46 9.47
N VAL A 4 -5.77 -7.23 10.74
CA VAL A 4 -6.11 -5.96 11.43
C VAL A 4 -5.33 -4.79 10.82
N LEU A 5 -4.04 -4.98 10.57
CA LEU A 5 -3.21 -3.96 9.93
C LEU A 5 -3.68 -3.70 8.49
N ALA A 6 -4.03 -4.75 7.74
CA ALA A 6 -4.51 -4.62 6.37
C ALA A 6 -5.84 -3.87 6.29
N LEU A 7 -6.78 -4.12 7.22
CA LEU A 7 -8.03 -3.37 7.32
C LEU A 7 -7.78 -1.89 7.60
N TRP A 8 -6.93 -1.59 8.58
CA TRP A 8 -6.54 -0.20 8.85
C TRP A 8 -5.88 0.45 7.63
N MET A 9 -4.99 -0.25 6.92
CA MET A 9 -4.35 0.28 5.71
C MET A 9 -5.34 0.53 4.58
N SER A 10 -6.36 -0.32 4.40
CA SER A 10 -7.40 -0.10 3.39
C SER A 10 -8.29 1.09 3.75
N GLU A 11 -8.70 1.21 5.03
CA GLU A 11 -9.49 2.35 5.52
C GLU A 11 -8.76 3.68 5.29
N VAL A 12 -7.45 3.75 5.58
CA VAL A 12 -6.64 4.95 5.31
C VAL A 12 -6.58 5.30 3.81
N CYS A 13 -6.46 4.29 2.94
CA CYS A 13 -6.49 4.50 1.49
C CYS A 13 -7.84 5.03 1.01
N GLU A 14 -8.94 4.48 1.51
CA GLU A 14 -10.30 4.91 1.17
C GLU A 14 -10.53 6.36 1.60
N GLU A 15 -10.17 6.72 2.83
CA GLU A 15 -10.35 8.09 3.32
C GLU A 15 -9.46 9.12 2.62
N GLN A 16 -8.23 8.75 2.23
CA GLN A 16 -7.35 9.62 1.46
C GLN A 16 -7.71 9.68 -0.04
N GLY A 17 -8.68 8.89 -0.50
CA GLY A 17 -9.03 8.79 -1.91
C GLY A 17 -7.86 8.31 -2.76
N CYS A 18 -7.07 7.36 -2.24
CA CYS A 18 -5.96 6.77 -2.97
C CYS A 18 -6.44 5.99 -4.20
N GLU A 19 -5.57 5.87 -5.21
CA GLU A 19 -5.82 4.99 -6.34
C GLU A 19 -5.90 3.53 -5.87
N ASP A 20 -6.80 2.73 -6.48
CA ASP A 20 -7.10 1.35 -6.07
C ASP A 20 -5.85 0.44 -6.02
N ILE A 21 -4.83 0.77 -6.82
CA ILE A 21 -3.56 0.03 -6.90
C ILE A 21 -2.62 0.30 -5.72
N VAL A 22 -2.84 1.35 -4.93
CA VAL A 22 -1.93 1.75 -3.83
C VAL A 22 -1.97 0.76 -2.69
N PHE A 23 -3.15 0.34 -2.25
CA PHE A 23 -3.29 -0.62 -1.14
C PHE A 23 -2.66 -1.99 -1.46
N PRO A 24 -2.96 -2.63 -2.61
CA PRO A 24 -2.29 -3.88 -3.01
C PRO A 24 -0.76 -3.74 -3.10
N CYS A 25 -0.28 -2.60 -3.59
CA CYS A 25 1.14 -2.28 -3.66
C CYS A 25 1.79 -2.17 -2.27
N ALA A 26 1.13 -1.47 -1.35
CA ALA A 26 1.59 -1.34 0.03
C ALA A 26 1.63 -2.70 0.74
N MET A 27 0.61 -3.55 0.51
CA MET A 27 0.59 -4.92 1.04
C MET A 27 1.74 -5.77 0.46
N ASN A 28 2.05 -5.63 -0.82
CA ASN A 28 3.21 -6.30 -1.42
C ASN A 28 4.53 -5.89 -0.73
N TYR A 29 4.74 -4.60 -0.46
CA TYR A 29 5.92 -4.13 0.25
C TYR A 29 5.98 -4.64 1.69
N LEU A 30 4.85 -4.58 2.41
CA LEU A 30 4.71 -5.06 3.78
C LEU A 30 5.10 -6.54 3.88
N ASP A 31 4.51 -7.39 3.03
CA ASP A 31 4.76 -8.83 3.05
C ASP A 31 6.20 -9.16 2.65
N ARG A 32 6.76 -8.49 1.62
CA ARG A 32 8.18 -8.65 1.22
C ARG A 32 9.14 -8.26 2.34
N TYR A 33 8.84 -7.19 3.07
CA TYR A 33 9.66 -6.73 4.18
C TYR A 33 9.61 -7.71 5.36
N LEU A 34 8.40 -8.13 5.76
CA LEU A 34 8.18 -9.08 6.87
C LEU A 34 8.73 -10.48 6.57
N ALA A 35 8.81 -10.87 5.30
CA ALA A 35 9.46 -12.13 4.91
C ALA A 35 10.97 -12.15 5.19
N ARG A 36 11.61 -10.97 5.26
CA ARG A 36 13.07 -10.83 5.47
C ARG A 36 13.43 -10.37 6.88
N THR A 37 12.52 -9.65 7.55
CA THR A 37 12.81 -8.96 8.81
C THR A 37 11.72 -9.24 9.83
N SER A 38 12.13 -9.71 11.02
CA SER A 38 11.23 -9.80 12.16
C SER A 38 10.98 -8.40 12.75
N VAL A 39 9.71 -8.03 12.91
CA VAL A 39 9.30 -6.71 13.40
C VAL A 39 8.47 -6.87 14.66
N LYS A 40 8.74 -6.03 15.66
CA LYS A 40 7.96 -6.04 16.90
C LYS A 40 6.53 -5.61 16.62
N LYS A 41 5.58 -6.18 17.36
CA LYS A 41 4.14 -5.84 17.25
C LYS A 41 3.89 -4.32 17.31
N SER A 42 4.60 -3.61 18.19
CA SER A 42 4.47 -2.15 18.36
C SER A 42 4.92 -1.33 17.14
N GLN A 43 5.72 -1.91 16.24
CA GLN A 43 6.25 -1.22 15.06
C GLN A 43 5.47 -1.57 13.78
N LEU A 44 4.47 -2.45 13.86
CA LEU A 44 3.72 -2.89 12.68
C LEU A 44 2.89 -1.75 12.06
N GLN A 45 2.33 -0.85 12.89
CA GLN A 45 1.56 0.29 12.39
C GLN A 45 2.46 1.31 11.68
N LEU A 46 3.64 1.60 12.24
CA LEU A 46 4.69 2.40 11.58
C LEU A 46 5.12 1.78 10.24
N LEU A 47 5.39 0.46 10.21
CA LEU A 47 5.72 -0.23 8.95
C LEU A 47 4.59 -0.11 7.92
N GLY A 48 3.34 -0.31 8.34
CA GLY A 48 2.17 -0.16 7.48
C GLY A 48 2.05 1.26 6.91
N ALA A 49 2.22 2.29 7.74
CA ALA A 49 2.22 3.69 7.32
C ALA A 49 3.32 3.97 6.29
N VAL A 50 4.53 3.47 6.53
CA VAL A 50 5.67 3.61 5.60
C VAL A 50 5.40 2.89 4.27
N CYS A 51 4.82 1.69 4.30
CA CYS A 51 4.43 0.99 3.08
C CYS A 51 3.37 1.75 2.27
N LEU A 52 2.38 2.40 2.94
CA LEU A 52 1.41 3.28 2.29
C LEU A 52 2.07 4.51 1.66
N LEU A 53 2.97 5.17 2.39
CA LEU A 53 3.74 6.30 1.87
C LEU A 53 4.50 5.92 0.60
N MET A 54 5.26 4.83 0.66
CA MET A 54 6.06 4.34 -0.47
C MET A 54 5.17 3.93 -1.65
N ALA A 55 4.07 3.22 -1.40
CA ALA A 55 3.13 2.83 -2.46
C ALA A 55 2.47 4.03 -3.13
N SER A 56 2.02 5.02 -2.35
CA SER A 56 1.42 6.23 -2.91
C SER A 56 2.40 7.03 -3.76
N LYS A 57 3.68 7.16 -3.34
CA LYS A 57 4.73 7.79 -4.17
C LYS A 57 4.98 7.07 -5.50
N MET A 58 4.81 5.75 -5.52
CA MET A 58 5.06 4.93 -6.71
C MET A 58 3.86 4.85 -7.67
N ARG A 59 2.63 5.01 -7.17
CA ARG A 59 1.41 4.63 -7.90
C ARG A 59 0.39 5.74 -8.12
N GLN A 60 0.54 6.91 -7.50
CA GLN A 60 -0.36 8.04 -7.73
C GLN A 60 0.39 9.37 -7.88
N CYS A 61 -0.20 10.31 -8.61
CA CYS A 61 0.41 11.62 -8.89
C CYS A 61 0.59 12.48 -7.65
N ARG A 62 -0.31 12.37 -6.67
CA ARG A 62 -0.28 13.12 -5.41
C ARG A 62 -0.13 12.14 -4.26
N PRO A 63 1.07 11.90 -3.74
CA PRO A 63 1.28 10.92 -2.67
C PRO A 63 0.59 11.35 -1.36
N VAL A 64 0.32 10.39 -0.49
CA VAL A 64 -0.21 10.66 0.85
C VAL A 64 0.83 11.46 1.63
N ALA A 65 0.39 12.56 2.26
CA ALA A 65 1.28 13.38 3.09
C ALA A 65 1.73 12.62 4.34
N VAL A 66 2.96 12.85 4.78
CA VAL A 66 3.50 12.22 6.00
C VAL A 66 2.66 12.63 7.21
N GLU A 67 2.22 13.87 7.24
CA GLU A 67 1.39 14.45 8.29
C GLU A 67 0.01 13.77 8.38
N SER A 68 -0.58 13.38 7.23
CA SER A 68 -1.80 12.56 7.21
C SER A 68 -1.58 11.21 7.85
N LEU A 69 -0.46 10.54 7.54
CA LEU A 69 -0.14 9.23 8.12
C LEU A 69 0.09 9.31 9.63
N VAL A 70 0.77 10.36 10.11
CA VAL A 70 0.90 10.64 11.55
C VAL A 70 -0.48 10.78 12.20
N TYR A 71 -1.39 11.53 11.59
CA TYR A 71 -2.77 11.69 12.05
C TYR A 71 -3.51 10.33 12.13
N TYR A 72 -3.45 9.51 11.08
CA TYR A 72 -4.10 8.19 11.04
C TYR A 72 -3.52 7.15 12.00
N THR A 73 -2.31 7.37 12.47
CA THR A 73 -1.70 6.55 13.53
C THR A 73 -2.09 7.04 14.93
N ASP A 74 -3.01 8.01 15.05
CA ASP A 74 -3.36 8.69 16.30
C ASP A 74 -2.11 9.25 17.01
N TYR A 75 -1.21 9.84 16.22
CA TYR A 75 0.07 10.40 16.67
C TYR A 75 0.98 9.42 17.42
N SER A 76 0.72 8.11 17.33
CA SER A 76 1.57 7.06 17.92
C SER A 76 2.90 6.90 17.19
N VAL A 77 3.01 7.49 16.00
CA VAL A 77 4.20 7.49 15.14
C VAL A 77 4.53 8.92 14.74
N THR A 78 5.81 9.29 14.73
CA THR A 78 6.24 10.64 14.31
C THR A 78 6.64 10.73 12.84
N ALA A 79 6.66 11.94 12.29
CA ALA A 79 7.11 12.18 10.92
C ALA A 79 8.60 11.80 10.73
N GLU A 80 9.44 12.01 11.75
CA GLU A 80 10.84 11.58 11.72
C GLU A 80 10.97 10.06 11.67
N GLU A 81 10.15 9.33 12.43
CA GLU A 81 10.13 7.87 12.40
C GLU A 81 9.73 7.35 11.03
N ILE A 82 8.68 7.92 10.43
CA ILE A 82 8.23 7.55 9.07
C ILE A 82 9.35 7.77 8.05
N ARG A 83 10.00 8.94 8.07
CA ARG A 83 11.10 9.26 7.13
C ARG A 83 12.32 8.36 7.33
N ALA A 84 12.67 8.07 8.59
CA ALA A 84 13.78 7.16 8.90
C ALA A 84 13.47 5.72 8.45
N TRP A 85 12.24 5.25 8.68
CA TRP A 85 11.82 3.93 8.27
C TRP A 85 11.64 3.80 6.77
N GLU A 86 11.24 4.85 6.05
CA GLU A 86 11.16 4.83 4.59
C GLU A 86 12.50 4.40 3.97
N ILE A 87 13.60 5.04 4.37
CA ILE A 87 14.94 4.69 3.88
C ILE A 87 15.32 3.26 4.31
N LEU A 88 14.99 2.88 5.54
CA LEU A 88 15.27 1.55 6.07
C LEU A 88 14.53 0.45 5.27
N VAL A 89 13.24 0.63 5.01
CA VAL A 89 12.42 -0.32 4.25
C VAL A 89 12.91 -0.40 2.81
N LEU A 90 13.18 0.73 2.16
CA LEU A 90 13.78 0.78 0.81
C LEU A 90 15.10 0.00 0.75
N SER A 91 15.98 0.21 1.74
CA SER A 91 17.26 -0.50 1.79
C SER A 91 17.09 -2.02 1.93
N LYS A 92 16.10 -2.49 2.71
CA LYS A 92 15.82 -3.93 2.90
C LYS A 92 15.14 -4.58 1.70
N LEU A 93 14.43 -3.79 0.91
CA LEU A 93 13.87 -4.20 -0.38
C LEU A 93 14.88 -4.04 -1.54
N ASN A 94 16.13 -3.66 -1.26
CA ASN A 94 17.17 -3.38 -2.27
C ASN A 94 16.70 -2.36 -3.33
N TRP A 95 15.84 -1.42 -2.93
CA TRP A 95 15.24 -0.42 -3.84
C TRP A 95 14.42 -1.01 -4.99
N ASP A 96 14.14 -2.32 -4.97
CA ASP A 96 13.31 -3.01 -5.95
C ASP A 96 11.83 -2.79 -5.62
N MET A 97 11.31 -1.66 -6.08
CA MET A 97 9.93 -1.19 -5.84
C MET A 97 8.97 -1.55 -6.99
N ALA A 98 9.49 -2.07 -8.09
CA ALA A 98 8.66 -2.50 -9.20
C ALA A 98 7.98 -3.83 -8.84
N SER A 99 6.65 -3.81 -8.69
CA SER A 99 5.86 -5.00 -8.42
C SER A 99 4.74 -5.11 -9.43
N ILE A 100 4.54 -6.30 -10.01
CA ILE A 100 3.35 -6.58 -10.81
C ILE A 100 2.22 -6.94 -9.83
N LEU A 101 1.09 -6.27 -9.97
CA LEU A 101 -0.07 -6.39 -9.10
C LEU A 101 -1.21 -7.12 -9.82
N PRO A 102 -2.13 -7.78 -9.10
CA PRO A 102 -3.30 -8.40 -9.70
C PRO A 102 -4.10 -7.43 -10.58
N ASN A 103 -4.21 -6.18 -10.16
CA ASN A 103 -4.89 -5.11 -10.88
C ASN A 103 -4.29 -4.86 -12.28
N ASP A 104 -2.97 -5.05 -12.45
CA ASP A 104 -2.30 -4.90 -13.75
C ASP A 104 -2.82 -5.93 -14.78
N PHE A 105 -3.37 -7.06 -14.33
CA PHE A 105 -3.93 -8.11 -15.19
C PHE A 105 -5.42 -7.95 -15.47
N VAL A 106 -6.16 -7.16 -14.68
CA VAL A 106 -7.63 -7.07 -14.78
C VAL A 106 -8.05 -6.67 -16.19
N ASP A 107 -7.48 -5.59 -16.74
CA ASP A 107 -7.83 -5.13 -18.08
C ASP A 107 -7.45 -6.14 -19.18
N HIS A 108 -6.31 -6.81 -19.02
CA HIS A 108 -5.89 -7.86 -19.95
C HIS A 108 -6.84 -9.06 -19.94
N LEU A 109 -7.28 -9.49 -18.76
CA LEU A 109 -8.21 -10.61 -18.58
C LEU A 109 -9.59 -10.26 -19.13
N ILE A 110 -10.08 -9.05 -18.88
CA ILE A 110 -11.37 -8.59 -19.40
C ILE A 110 -11.35 -8.57 -20.94
N CYS A 111 -10.27 -8.07 -21.53
CA CYS A 111 -10.08 -8.09 -22.98
C CYS A 111 -10.02 -9.52 -23.53
N TRP A 112 -9.24 -10.39 -22.87
CA TRP A 112 -9.08 -11.79 -23.28
C TRP A 112 -10.38 -12.59 -23.22
N LEU A 113 -11.20 -12.36 -22.19
CA LEU A 113 -12.48 -13.03 -22.00
C LEU A 113 -13.60 -12.46 -22.89
N GLY A 114 -13.33 -11.39 -23.67
CA GLY A 114 -14.31 -10.78 -24.56
C GLY A 114 -15.50 -10.15 -23.82
N VAL A 115 -15.31 -9.74 -22.56
CA VAL A 115 -16.37 -9.06 -21.79
C VAL A 115 -16.61 -7.70 -22.42
N THR A 116 -17.82 -7.47 -22.93
CA THR A 116 -18.19 -6.23 -23.65
C THR A 116 -19.21 -5.38 -22.89
N ARG A 117 -19.81 -5.93 -21.83
CA ARG A 117 -20.82 -5.27 -20.98
C ARG A 117 -20.28 -5.12 -19.57
N ASP A 118 -20.66 -4.04 -18.90
CA ASP A 118 -20.38 -3.80 -17.47
C ASP A 118 -18.89 -3.78 -17.07
N MET A 119 -18.00 -3.39 -17.99
CA MET A 119 -16.54 -3.27 -17.76
C MET A 119 -16.21 -2.49 -16.49
N ASN A 120 -16.90 -1.38 -16.26
CA ASN A 120 -16.70 -0.52 -15.09
C ASN A 120 -17.16 -1.21 -13.81
N THR A 121 -18.22 -2.02 -13.88
CA THR A 121 -18.69 -2.83 -12.74
C THR A 121 -17.67 -3.92 -12.43
N VAL A 122 -17.15 -4.62 -13.45
CA VAL A 122 -16.11 -5.65 -13.26
C VAL A 122 -14.85 -5.06 -12.64
N ARG A 123 -14.37 -3.90 -13.12
CA ARG A 123 -13.22 -3.21 -12.52
C ARG A 123 -13.46 -2.86 -11.06
N ARG A 124 -14.62 -2.29 -10.73
CA ARG A 124 -14.96 -1.93 -9.34
C ARG A 124 -15.03 -3.12 -8.39
N HIS A 125 -15.41 -4.31 -8.87
CA HIS A 125 -15.49 -5.51 -8.03
C HIS A 125 -14.17 -6.28 -7.96
N ALA A 126 -13.21 -5.98 -8.85
CA ALA A 126 -11.89 -6.60 -8.86
C ALA A 126 -10.90 -5.90 -7.92
N ASN A 127 -11.21 -4.67 -7.50
CA ASN A 127 -10.45 -3.84 -6.58
C ASN A 127 -11.02 -3.96 -5.16
#